data_AF-B2AD50-F1
#
_entry.id   AF-B2AD50-F1
#
_cell.length_a   1.000
_cell.length_b   1.000
_cell.length_c   1.000
_cell.angle_alpha   90.00
_cell.angle_beta   90.00
_cell.angle_gamma   90.00
#
_symmetry.space_group_name_H-M   'P 1'
#
loop_
_entity.id
_entity.type
_entity.pdbx_description
1 polymer ?
#
loop_
_entity_poly.entity_id
_entity_poly.type
_entity_poly.pdbx_seq_one_letter_code
_entity_poly.pdbx_strand_id
1 'polypeptide(L)'
;MIKTTSILSLIVVAAFRLPGADGKPCPPLGAVLPPPRRPSKDSVVAEAVKSLEAVFASMTSRYSASAVSIGVRSIHEDVPLVDLHYTPPIKNKNGTEEVTADTVYRIGSCTKLFTVLSLLQQTKIRWDEPVTRYLPELEENQVHGTEIEAVQWQHVTIGALASHVSGIGRDLAFDLANFPSFPAEKMGLPPLQEKTRARHCSGLGNTTACEEEGERLFGGGMYCEC
;
A
#
# COMPACT_ATOMS: atom_id res chain seq x y z
N MET A 1 -62.12 -4.20 -58.55
CA MET A 1 -61.25 -5.38 -58.79
C MET A 1 -59.99 -4.89 -59.49
N ILE A 2 -58.83 -5.46 -59.11
CA ILE A 2 -57.44 -5.19 -59.57
C ILE A 2 -56.59 -4.39 -58.57
N LYS A 3 -55.90 -5.20 -57.74
CA LYS A 3 -54.48 -5.17 -57.33
C LYS A 3 -53.82 -3.85 -56.93
N THR A 4 -53.57 -3.73 -55.63
CA THR A 4 -52.34 -3.16 -55.10
C THR A 4 -51.76 -4.12 -54.06
N THR A 5 -50.71 -4.81 -54.49
CA THR A 5 -49.76 -5.55 -53.65
C THR A 5 -49.04 -4.57 -52.71
N SER A 6 -49.08 -4.82 -51.40
CA SER A 6 -48.13 -4.23 -50.47
C SER A 6 -47.55 -5.37 -49.62
N ILE A 7 -46.24 -5.53 -49.77
CA ILE A 7 -45.43 -6.66 -49.31
C ILE A 7 -45.26 -6.55 -47.79
N LEU A 8 -45.63 -7.60 -47.06
CA LEU A 8 -45.30 -7.74 -45.65
C LEU A 8 -43.77 -7.85 -45.50
N SER A 9 -43.12 -6.75 -45.12
CA SER A 9 -41.74 -6.79 -44.64
C SER A 9 -41.75 -7.30 -43.21
N LEU A 10 -41.52 -8.61 -43.04
CA LEU A 10 -41.25 -9.20 -41.73
C LEU A 10 -39.87 -8.71 -41.27
N ILE A 11 -39.83 -7.70 -40.41
CA ILE A 11 -38.60 -7.32 -39.71
C ILE A 11 -38.35 -8.41 -38.67
N VAL A 12 -37.50 -9.38 -39.01
CA VAL A 12 -36.90 -10.27 -38.02
C VAL A 12 -35.93 -9.41 -37.21
N VAL A 13 -36.40 -8.89 -36.07
CA VAL A 13 -35.50 -8.38 -35.04
C VAL A 13 -34.77 -9.60 -34.49
N ALA A 14 -33.64 -9.92 -35.11
CA ALA A 14 -32.66 -10.79 -34.48
C ALA A 14 -32.30 -10.11 -33.15
N ALA A 15 -32.75 -10.71 -32.05
CA ALA A 15 -32.33 -10.31 -30.73
C ALA A 15 -30.82 -10.52 -30.67
N PHE A 16 -30.06 -9.46 -30.96
CA PHE A 16 -28.65 -9.38 -30.62
C PHE A 16 -28.59 -9.53 -29.10
N ARG A 17 -28.35 -10.75 -28.65
CA ARG A 17 -27.91 -11.03 -27.30
C ARG A 17 -26.54 -10.36 -27.19
N LEU A 18 -26.50 -9.11 -26.74
CA LEU A 18 -25.27 -8.48 -26.29
C LEU A 18 -24.65 -9.41 -25.24
N PRO A 19 -23.48 -10.02 -25.49
CA PRO A 19 -22.75 -10.75 -24.47
C PRO A 19 -22.16 -9.73 -23.51
N GLY A 20 -22.98 -9.27 -22.58
CA GLY A 20 -22.65 -8.24 -21.60
C GLY A 20 -23.66 -8.10 -20.46
N ALA A 21 -24.80 -8.79 -20.53
CA ALA A 21 -25.85 -8.77 -19.50
C ALA A 21 -25.56 -9.65 -18.28
N ASP A 22 -24.33 -10.17 -18.15
CA ASP A 22 -23.86 -10.88 -16.95
C ASP A 22 -22.70 -10.13 -16.27
N GLY A 23 -22.65 -8.81 -16.48
CA GLY A 23 -21.85 -7.93 -15.66
C GLY A 23 -22.41 -7.96 -14.24
N LYS A 24 -21.90 -8.87 -13.39
CA LYS A 24 -22.14 -8.80 -11.95
C LYS A 24 -21.69 -7.40 -11.53
N PRO A 25 -22.61 -6.48 -11.18
CA PRO A 25 -22.19 -5.16 -10.75
C PRO A 25 -21.26 -5.39 -9.56
N CYS A 26 -20.04 -4.84 -9.64
CA CYS A 26 -19.15 -4.85 -8.49
C CYS A 26 -19.97 -4.34 -7.31
N PRO A 27 -20.10 -5.12 -6.22
CA PRO A 27 -20.81 -4.62 -5.06
C PRO A 27 -20.23 -3.25 -4.68
N PRO A 28 -21.05 -2.30 -4.25
CA PRO A 28 -20.57 -0.98 -3.89
C PRO A 28 -19.39 -1.13 -2.93
N LEU A 29 -18.35 -0.33 -3.13
CA LEU A 29 -17.16 -0.33 -2.27
C LEU A 29 -17.61 -0.01 -0.83
N GLY A 30 -17.67 -1.04 0.02
CA GLY A 30 -18.14 -0.90 1.39
C GLY A 30 -18.69 -2.22 1.97
N ALA A 31 -18.94 -2.21 3.27
CA ALA A 31 -19.58 -3.34 3.95
C ALA A 31 -21.02 -3.49 3.46
N VAL A 32 -21.30 -4.55 2.72
CA VAL A 32 -22.65 -4.86 2.17
C VAL A 32 -23.62 -5.29 3.28
N LEU A 33 -23.11 -5.68 4.45
CA LEU A 33 -23.87 -6.07 5.64
C LEU A 33 -23.40 -5.28 6.86
N PRO A 34 -24.27 -5.02 7.86
CA PRO A 34 -23.86 -4.38 9.10
C PRO A 34 -22.80 -5.22 9.81
N PRO A 35 -21.84 -4.60 10.53
CA PRO A 35 -20.84 -5.34 11.28
C PRO A 35 -21.49 -6.32 12.27
N PRO A 36 -21.01 -7.58 12.36
CA PRO A 36 -21.49 -8.54 13.33
C PRO A 36 -21.31 -8.01 14.75
N ARG A 37 -22.40 -7.97 15.53
CA ARG A 37 -22.37 -7.42 16.90
C ARG A 37 -21.81 -8.38 17.95
N ARG A 38 -21.94 -9.70 17.73
CA ARG A 38 -21.49 -10.74 18.67
C ARG A 38 -20.82 -11.92 17.95
N PRO A 39 -19.79 -11.69 17.12
CA PRO A 39 -19.11 -12.76 16.39
C PRO A 39 -18.54 -13.83 17.32
N SER A 40 -18.22 -13.52 18.59
CA SER A 40 -17.77 -14.53 19.57
C SER A 40 -18.77 -15.65 19.85
N LYS A 41 -20.07 -15.45 19.53
CA LYS A 41 -21.13 -16.44 19.75
C LYS A 41 -21.43 -17.29 18.52
N ASP A 42 -20.82 -16.97 17.39
CA ASP A 42 -21.02 -17.71 16.15
C ASP A 42 -20.06 -18.92 16.10
N SER A 43 -20.62 -20.10 15.83
CA SER A 43 -19.84 -21.35 15.79
C SER A 43 -18.83 -21.39 14.65
N VAL A 44 -19.13 -20.74 13.51
CA VAL A 44 -18.23 -20.65 12.37
C VAL A 44 -17.04 -19.74 12.70
N VAL A 45 -17.29 -18.62 13.37
CA VAL A 45 -16.21 -17.75 13.86
C VAL A 45 -15.33 -18.50 14.88
N ALA A 46 -15.93 -19.21 15.83
CA ALA A 46 -15.18 -20.00 16.80
C ALA A 46 -14.28 -21.07 16.14
N GLU A 47 -14.78 -21.74 15.10
CA GLU A 47 -13.99 -22.74 14.35
C GLU A 47 -12.86 -22.07 13.53
N ALA A 48 -13.13 -20.91 12.96
CA ALA A 48 -12.12 -20.12 12.25
C ALA A 48 -10.99 -19.65 13.19
N VAL A 49 -11.33 -19.23 14.42
CA VAL A 49 -10.34 -18.87 15.45
C VAL A 49 -9.44 -20.06 15.77
N LYS A 50 -10.00 -21.25 16.05
CA LYS A 50 -9.19 -22.47 16.30
C LYS A 50 -8.27 -22.80 15.14
N SER A 51 -8.78 -22.67 13.91
CA SER A 51 -7.98 -22.90 12.70
C SER A 51 -6.82 -21.91 12.60
N LEU A 52 -7.06 -20.64 12.91
CA LEU A 52 -6.03 -19.61 12.94
C LEU A 52 -4.98 -19.89 14.02
N GLU A 53 -5.38 -20.30 15.22
CA GLU A 53 -4.46 -20.69 16.31
C GLU A 53 -3.54 -21.84 15.89
N ALA A 54 -4.09 -22.87 15.24
CA ALA A 54 -3.31 -24.01 14.74
C ALA A 54 -2.30 -23.58 13.66
N VAL A 55 -2.73 -22.74 12.71
CA VAL A 55 -1.84 -22.18 11.67
C VAL A 55 -0.76 -21.31 12.30
N PHE A 56 -1.13 -20.45 13.25
CA PHE A 56 -0.19 -19.59 13.98
C PHE A 56 0.91 -20.42 14.64
N ALA A 57 0.54 -21.44 15.43
CA ALA A 57 1.50 -22.32 16.09
C ALA A 57 2.39 -23.07 15.08
N SER A 58 1.80 -23.59 14.00
CA SER A 58 2.57 -24.29 12.96
C SER A 58 3.56 -23.36 12.26
N MET A 59 3.20 -22.10 11.98
CA MET A 59 4.08 -21.16 11.30
C MET A 59 5.19 -20.66 12.22
N THR A 60 4.85 -20.26 13.44
CA THR A 60 5.80 -19.66 14.38
C THR A 60 6.80 -20.67 14.93
N SER A 61 6.47 -21.97 14.98
CA SER A 61 7.43 -23.03 15.35
C SER A 61 8.70 -23.06 14.48
N ARG A 62 8.65 -22.47 13.28
CA ARG A 62 9.79 -22.38 12.34
C ARG A 62 10.60 -21.10 12.52
N TYR A 63 10.18 -20.18 13.37
CA TYR A 63 10.81 -18.88 13.54
C TYR A 63 11.83 -18.91 14.67
N SER A 64 13.10 -18.73 14.31
CA SER A 64 14.19 -18.71 15.29
C SER A 64 14.45 -17.32 15.88
N ALA A 65 14.18 -16.25 15.12
CA ALA A 65 14.55 -14.88 15.51
C ALA A 65 13.45 -13.83 15.23
N SER A 66 12.24 -14.26 14.89
CA SER A 66 11.13 -13.39 14.52
C SER A 66 9.98 -13.54 15.50
N ALA A 67 9.64 -12.44 16.17
CA ALA A 67 8.45 -12.33 17.01
C ALA A 67 7.21 -12.07 16.15
N VAL A 68 6.06 -12.59 16.58
CA VAL A 68 4.78 -12.39 15.91
C VAL A 68 3.69 -12.15 16.94
N SER A 69 2.82 -11.18 16.65
CA SER A 69 1.59 -10.94 17.41
C SER A 69 0.42 -10.79 16.45
N ILE A 70 -0.71 -11.44 16.76
CA ILE A 70 -1.96 -11.32 16.00
C ILE A 70 -3.09 -11.07 16.99
N GLY A 71 -3.77 -9.93 16.81
CA GLY A 71 -4.98 -9.58 17.55
C GLY A 71 -6.16 -9.42 16.60
N VAL A 72 -7.31 -9.98 16.96
CA VAL A 72 -8.58 -9.77 16.24
C VAL A 72 -9.64 -9.42 17.26
N ARG A 73 -10.32 -8.28 17.07
CA ARG A 73 -11.35 -7.80 17.98
C ARG A 73 -12.53 -7.24 17.20
N SER A 74 -13.74 -7.53 17.67
CA SER A 74 -14.94 -6.80 17.28
C SER A 74 -15.02 -5.49 18.03
N ILE A 75 -15.34 -4.39 17.34
CA ILE A 75 -15.62 -3.09 17.99
C ILE A 75 -16.85 -3.13 18.91
N HIS A 76 -17.62 -4.21 18.88
CA HIS A 76 -18.82 -4.42 19.68
C HIS A 76 -18.60 -5.34 20.89
N GLU A 77 -17.40 -5.88 21.08
CA GLU A 77 -17.08 -6.81 22.17
C GLU A 77 -15.82 -6.34 22.92
N ASP A 78 -15.82 -6.53 24.24
CA ASP A 78 -14.71 -6.11 25.10
C ASP A 78 -13.53 -7.08 25.02
N VAL A 79 -13.83 -8.37 24.88
CA VAL A 79 -12.83 -9.45 24.79
C VAL A 79 -12.45 -9.67 23.33
N PRO A 80 -11.15 -9.73 22.99
CA PRO A 80 -10.71 -10.06 21.63
C PRO A 80 -11.12 -11.49 21.26
N LEU A 81 -11.39 -11.70 19.97
CA LEU A 81 -11.63 -13.03 19.40
C LEU A 81 -10.33 -13.84 19.29
N VAL A 82 -9.21 -13.14 19.08
CA VAL A 82 -7.87 -13.72 18.89
C VAL A 82 -6.88 -12.81 19.61
N ASP A 83 -6.00 -13.39 20.41
CA ASP A 83 -4.90 -12.71 21.11
C ASP A 83 -3.70 -13.66 21.19
N LEU A 84 -2.87 -13.64 20.15
CA LEU A 84 -1.79 -14.62 19.96
C LEU A 84 -0.45 -13.92 19.86
N HIS A 85 0.52 -14.43 20.61
CA HIS A 85 1.88 -13.90 20.68
C HIS A 85 2.90 -15.03 20.61
N TYR A 86 4.00 -14.80 19.90
CA TYR A 86 5.11 -15.74 19.81
C TYR A 86 6.44 -15.04 20.11
N THR A 87 7.11 -15.56 21.14
CA THR A 87 8.47 -15.18 21.52
C THR A 87 9.46 -16.13 20.86
N PRO A 88 10.35 -15.65 19.97
CA PRO A 88 11.36 -16.50 19.34
C PRO A 88 12.47 -16.87 20.34
N PRO A 89 13.18 -18.00 20.13
CA PRO A 89 14.27 -18.40 21.00
C PRO A 89 15.49 -17.47 20.89
N ILE A 90 15.77 -16.91 19.72
CA ILE A 90 16.84 -15.93 19.51
C ILE A 90 16.24 -14.54 19.64
N LYS A 91 16.62 -13.83 20.70
CA LYS A 91 16.15 -12.49 21.02
C LYS A 91 17.26 -11.46 20.84
N ASN A 92 16.87 -10.23 20.53
CA ASN A 92 17.79 -9.11 20.61
C ASN A 92 18.03 -8.77 22.08
N LYS A 93 19.29 -8.61 22.50
CA LYS A 93 19.67 -8.27 23.88
C LYS A 93 19.03 -6.98 24.39
N ASN A 94 18.75 -6.04 23.50
CA ASN A 94 18.11 -4.76 23.84
C ASN A 94 16.60 -4.77 23.54
N GLY A 95 16.04 -5.92 23.18
CA GLY A 95 14.62 -6.09 22.86
C GLY A 95 13.80 -6.61 24.04
N THR A 96 12.54 -6.92 23.76
CA THR A 96 11.63 -7.52 24.75
C THR A 96 12.00 -8.98 25.03
N GLU A 97 11.99 -9.36 26.31
CA GLU A 97 12.28 -10.73 26.76
C GLU A 97 11.14 -11.72 26.46
N GLU A 98 9.91 -11.25 26.57
CA GLU A 98 8.68 -11.99 26.29
C GLU A 98 7.72 -11.14 25.47
N VAL A 99 7.30 -11.66 24.33
CA VAL A 99 6.35 -11.01 23.44
C VAL A 99 4.95 -11.15 24.00
N THR A 100 4.29 -10.01 24.18
CA THR A 100 2.94 -9.85 24.73
C THR A 100 2.15 -8.84 23.91
N ALA A 101 0.87 -8.64 24.26
CA ALA A 101 0.02 -7.60 23.68
C ALA A 101 0.60 -6.18 23.81
N ASP A 102 1.43 -5.93 24.84
CA ASP A 102 2.04 -4.63 25.10
C ASP A 102 3.40 -4.45 24.41
N THR A 103 3.85 -5.44 23.64
CA THR A 103 5.14 -5.36 22.95
C THR A 103 5.14 -4.28 21.88
N VAL A 104 6.15 -3.40 21.92
CA VAL A 104 6.29 -2.29 20.98
C VAL A 104 7.01 -2.76 19.71
N TYR A 105 6.39 -2.51 18.56
CA TYR A 105 6.94 -2.82 17.24
C TYR A 105 7.25 -1.56 16.44
N ARG A 106 8.29 -1.63 15.61
CA ARG A 106 8.47 -0.66 14.53
C ARG A 106 7.48 -1.00 13.42
N ILE A 107 6.48 -0.15 13.21
CA ILE A 107 5.35 -0.43 12.31
C ILE A 107 5.54 0.07 10.87
N GLY A 108 6.65 0.75 10.58
CA GLY A 108 7.00 1.19 9.22
C GLY A 108 5.88 1.97 8.52
N SER A 109 5.49 1.55 7.32
CA SER A 109 4.47 2.25 6.53
C SER A 109 3.08 2.31 7.18
N CYS A 110 2.77 1.50 8.20
CA CYS A 110 1.52 1.65 8.95
C CYS A 110 1.40 3.03 9.62
N THR A 111 2.51 3.72 9.88
CA THR A 111 2.53 5.10 10.38
C THR A 111 1.72 6.05 9.50
N LYS A 112 1.68 5.83 8.18
CA LYS A 112 0.96 6.71 7.23
C LYS A 112 -0.52 6.85 7.58
N LEU A 113 -1.17 5.78 8.06
CA LEU A 113 -2.56 5.82 8.47
C LEU A 113 -2.77 6.84 9.60
N PHE A 114 -1.91 6.81 10.62
CA PHE A 114 -1.98 7.73 11.75
C PHE A 114 -1.69 9.17 11.33
N THR A 115 -0.75 9.38 10.41
CA THR A 115 -0.46 10.71 9.84
C THR A 115 -1.66 11.28 9.10
N VAL A 116 -2.34 10.49 8.25
CA VAL A 116 -3.52 10.96 7.53
C VAL A 116 -4.69 11.22 8.49
N LEU A 117 -4.90 10.33 9.48
CA LEU A 117 -5.93 10.53 10.51
C LEU A 117 -5.68 11.79 11.35
N SER A 118 -4.44 12.11 11.69
CA SER A 118 -4.12 13.33 12.44
C SER A 118 -4.40 14.59 11.62
N LEU A 119 -4.13 14.57 10.30
CA LEU A 119 -4.48 15.65 9.37
C LEU A 119 -6.00 15.81 9.23
N LEU A 120 -6.76 14.71 9.16
CA LEU A 120 -8.22 14.76 9.09
C LEU A 120 -8.87 15.42 10.31
N GLN A 121 -8.20 15.41 11.46
CA GLN A 121 -8.66 16.08 12.67
C GLN A 121 -8.32 17.59 12.70
N GLN A 122 -7.52 18.08 11.74
CA GLN A 122 -7.18 19.50 11.66
C GLN A 122 -8.23 20.26 10.85
N THR A 123 -8.85 21.27 11.47
CA THR A 123 -9.88 22.10 10.82
C THR A 123 -9.33 23.19 9.91
N LYS A 124 -8.03 23.50 10.04
CA LYS A 124 -7.35 24.55 9.27
C LYS A 124 -6.66 24.04 8.00
N ILE A 125 -6.64 22.72 7.80
CA ILE A 125 -6.01 22.10 6.63
C ILE A 125 -7.08 21.85 5.59
N ARG A 126 -6.85 22.39 4.40
CA ARG A 126 -7.67 22.15 3.22
C ARG A 126 -6.97 21.16 2.30
N TRP A 127 -7.69 20.11 1.92
CA TRP A 127 -7.14 18.97 1.20
C TRP A 127 -6.86 19.29 -0.27
N ASP A 128 -7.56 20.27 -0.81
CA ASP A 128 -7.45 20.79 -2.18
C ASP A 128 -6.36 21.87 -2.34
N GLU A 129 -5.76 22.33 -1.24
CA GLU A 129 -4.73 23.37 -1.30
C GLU A 129 -3.34 22.77 -1.56
N PRO A 130 -2.45 23.51 -2.26
CA PRO A 130 -1.06 23.11 -2.44
C PRO A 130 -0.35 22.91 -1.10
N VAL A 131 0.54 21.93 -1.06
CA VAL A 131 1.37 21.65 0.13
C VAL A 131 2.27 22.83 0.48
N THR A 132 2.71 23.60 -0.51
CA THR A 132 3.57 24.80 -0.33
C THR A 132 2.91 25.89 0.50
N ARG A 133 1.58 25.91 0.63
CA ARG A 133 0.89 26.81 1.55
C ARG A 133 1.21 26.52 3.02
N TYR A 134 1.54 25.29 3.34
CA TYR A 134 1.84 24.82 4.69
C TYR A 134 3.36 24.61 4.89
N LEU A 135 4.08 24.28 3.81
CA LEU A 135 5.53 24.01 3.77
C LEU A 135 6.17 24.82 2.61
N PRO A 136 6.35 26.15 2.75
CA PRO A 136 6.88 27.00 1.69
C PRO A 136 8.31 26.62 1.26
N GLU A 137 9.09 25.98 2.12
CA GLU A 137 10.44 25.52 1.85
C GLU A 137 10.54 24.50 0.70
N LEU A 138 9.44 23.81 0.36
CA LEU A 138 9.40 22.89 -0.77
C LEU A 138 9.54 23.62 -2.10
N GLU A 139 9.05 24.85 -2.18
CA GLU A 139 9.20 25.70 -3.37
C GLU A 139 10.62 26.29 -3.45
N GLU A 140 11.18 26.67 -2.30
CA GLU A 140 12.53 27.23 -2.21
C GLU A 140 13.61 26.21 -2.60
N ASN A 141 13.39 24.93 -2.30
CA ASN A 141 14.31 23.83 -2.60
C ASN A 141 13.88 23.01 -3.84
N GLN A 142 13.12 23.62 -4.76
CA GLN A 142 12.70 22.99 -5.99
C GLN A 142 13.90 22.55 -6.84
N VAL A 143 14.04 21.24 -7.05
CA VAL A 143 15.02 20.69 -8.00
C VAL A 143 14.69 21.18 -9.42
N HIS A 144 15.71 21.67 -10.13
CA HIS A 144 15.58 22.10 -11.51
C HIS A 144 15.52 20.89 -12.46
N GLY A 145 14.49 20.85 -13.30
CA GLY A 145 14.30 19.80 -14.30
C GLY A 145 13.10 20.10 -15.20
N THR A 146 12.80 19.22 -16.14
CA THR A 146 11.54 19.28 -16.88
C THR A 146 10.35 18.98 -15.97
N GLU A 147 9.13 19.28 -16.43
CA GLU A 147 7.89 18.98 -15.70
C GLU A 147 7.75 17.50 -15.31
N ILE A 148 8.45 16.60 -16.01
CA ILE A 148 8.45 15.16 -15.76
C ILE A 148 9.57 14.75 -14.79
N GLU A 149 10.67 15.49 -14.76
CA GLU A 149 11.85 15.16 -13.94
C GLU A 149 11.80 15.75 -12.54
N ALA A 150 11.03 16.82 -12.35
CA ALA A 150 10.92 17.51 -11.07
C ALA A 150 9.47 17.56 -10.57
N VAL A 151 9.30 17.32 -9.28
CA VAL A 151 8.00 17.43 -8.61
C VAL A 151 7.50 18.87 -8.71
N GLN A 152 6.33 19.09 -9.28
CA GLN A 152 5.74 20.43 -9.39
C GLN A 152 5.04 20.80 -8.07
N TRP A 153 5.79 21.23 -7.05
CA TRP A 153 5.29 21.41 -5.68
C TRP A 153 4.05 22.32 -5.57
N GLN A 154 3.94 23.35 -6.41
CA GLN A 154 2.77 24.24 -6.44
C GLN A 154 1.46 23.52 -6.86
N HIS A 155 1.55 22.38 -7.53
CA HIS A 155 0.40 21.57 -7.96
C HIS A 155 0.15 20.36 -7.05
N VAL A 156 1.06 20.05 -6.12
CA VAL A 156 0.90 18.95 -5.18
C VAL A 156 -0.01 19.37 -4.04
N THR A 157 -1.20 18.78 -3.96
CA THR A 157 -2.14 19.05 -2.87
C THR A 157 -1.93 18.11 -1.68
N ILE A 158 -2.44 18.50 -0.50
CA ILE A 158 -2.46 17.62 0.67
C ILE A 158 -3.20 16.30 0.39
N GLY A 159 -4.32 16.37 -0.35
CA GLY A 159 -5.05 15.19 -0.79
C GLY A 159 -4.23 14.29 -1.71
N ALA A 160 -3.50 14.87 -2.66
CA ALA A 160 -2.66 14.11 -3.56
C ALA A 160 -1.53 13.36 -2.82
N LEU A 161 -0.95 13.96 -1.78
CA LEU A 161 0.02 13.31 -0.89
C LEU A 161 -0.61 12.14 -0.14
N ALA A 162 -1.75 12.37 0.51
CA ALA A 162 -2.42 11.37 1.32
C ALA A 162 -2.95 10.17 0.52
N SER A 163 -3.31 10.38 -0.74
CA SER A 163 -3.79 9.31 -1.64
C SER A 163 -2.69 8.75 -2.54
N HIS A 164 -1.43 9.13 -2.37
CA HIS A 164 -0.30 8.67 -3.18
C HIS A 164 -0.44 8.95 -4.69
N VAL A 165 -1.04 10.08 -5.07
CA VAL A 165 -1.18 10.51 -6.49
C VAL A 165 -0.50 11.85 -6.75
N SER A 166 0.37 12.31 -5.85
CA SER A 166 1.14 13.56 -5.99
C SER A 166 2.25 13.50 -7.05
N GLY A 167 2.55 12.32 -7.60
CA GLY A 167 3.68 12.13 -8.53
C GLY A 167 5.05 12.08 -7.83
N ILE A 168 5.11 12.12 -6.50
CA ILE A 168 6.36 12.01 -5.76
C ILE A 168 6.86 10.56 -5.80
N GLY A 169 8.05 10.38 -6.39
CA GLY A 169 8.73 9.11 -6.44
C GLY A 169 9.16 8.63 -5.05
N ARG A 170 9.32 7.31 -4.92
CA ARG A 170 10.01 6.72 -3.77
C ARG A 170 11.50 6.59 -4.11
N ASP A 171 12.32 6.54 -3.08
CA ASP A 171 13.69 6.06 -3.15
C ASP A 171 13.82 4.78 -4.01
N LEU A 172 14.76 4.81 -4.95
CA LEU A 172 15.03 3.75 -5.91
C LEU A 172 15.57 2.46 -5.25
N ALA A 173 15.97 2.47 -3.97
CA ALA A 173 16.30 1.24 -3.25
C ALA A 173 15.14 0.26 -3.13
N PHE A 174 13.91 0.74 -3.25
CA PHE A 174 12.72 -0.12 -3.34
C PHE A 174 12.30 -0.44 -4.78
N ASP A 175 13.12 -0.11 -5.79
CA ASP A 175 12.89 -0.59 -7.15
C ASP A 175 12.84 -2.12 -7.14
N LEU A 176 11.81 -2.70 -7.77
CA LEU A 176 11.64 -4.14 -7.91
C LEU A 176 12.88 -4.81 -8.51
N ALA A 177 13.59 -4.10 -9.38
CA ALA A 177 14.82 -4.57 -9.97
C ALA A 177 15.94 -4.83 -8.94
N ASN A 178 15.91 -4.19 -7.77
CA ASN A 178 16.89 -4.43 -6.72
C ASN A 178 16.65 -5.72 -5.92
N PHE A 179 15.48 -6.35 -6.03
CA PHE A 179 15.14 -7.57 -5.28
C PHE A 179 15.55 -8.83 -6.05
N PRO A 180 16.47 -9.68 -5.51
CA PRO A 180 16.92 -10.89 -6.21
C PRO A 180 15.81 -11.90 -6.52
N SER A 181 14.71 -11.85 -5.77
CA SER A 181 13.53 -12.69 -5.97
C SER A 181 12.61 -12.21 -7.08
N PHE A 182 12.79 -10.99 -7.61
CA PHE A 182 11.97 -10.46 -8.70
C PHE A 182 12.45 -11.02 -10.05
N PRO A 183 11.64 -11.82 -10.75
CA PRO A 183 12.10 -12.53 -11.94
C PRO A 183 11.92 -11.68 -13.21
N ALA A 184 12.55 -10.49 -13.24
CA ALA A 184 12.39 -9.48 -14.28
C ALA A 184 12.53 -10.05 -15.71
N GLU A 185 13.60 -10.79 -15.98
CA GLU A 185 13.87 -11.37 -17.30
C GLU A 185 12.83 -12.42 -17.70
N LYS A 186 12.32 -13.21 -16.75
CA LYS A 186 11.24 -14.18 -17.03
C LYS A 186 9.92 -13.48 -17.36
N MET A 187 9.75 -12.24 -16.91
CA MET A 187 8.61 -11.38 -17.24
C MET A 187 8.84 -10.57 -18.53
N GLY A 188 9.96 -10.78 -19.23
CA GLY A 188 10.30 -10.10 -20.48
C GLY A 188 10.93 -8.72 -20.32
N LEU A 189 11.30 -8.33 -19.09
CA LEU A 189 12.06 -7.11 -18.85
C LEU A 189 13.54 -7.32 -19.19
N PRO A 190 14.27 -6.29 -19.65
CA PRO A 190 15.70 -6.40 -19.95
C PRO A 190 16.52 -6.71 -18.68
N PRO A 191 17.69 -7.37 -18.83
CA PRO A 191 18.59 -7.59 -17.70
C PRO A 191 19.06 -6.25 -17.12
N LEU A 192 19.12 -6.16 -15.80
CA LEU A 192 19.59 -4.95 -15.14
C LEU A 192 21.08 -4.76 -15.35
N GLN A 193 21.43 -3.62 -15.92
CA GLN A 193 22.81 -3.22 -16.07
C GLN A 193 23.32 -2.72 -14.72
N GLU A 194 24.59 -2.98 -14.43
CA GLU A 194 25.21 -2.58 -13.16
C GLU A 194 25.12 -1.07 -12.92
N LYS A 195 25.25 -0.27 -13.98
CA LYS A 195 25.10 1.20 -13.98
C LYS A 195 23.69 1.71 -13.70
N THR A 196 22.65 0.91 -13.95
CA THR A 196 21.23 1.28 -13.70
C THR A 196 20.71 0.69 -12.39
N ARG A 197 21.54 -0.10 -11.70
CA ARG A 197 21.18 -0.73 -10.44
C ARG A 197 21.23 0.35 -9.37
N ALA A 198 20.08 0.84 -8.95
CA ALA A 198 19.98 1.86 -7.92
C ALA A 198 20.55 1.35 -6.59
N ARG A 199 21.85 1.55 -6.39
CA ARG A 199 22.60 1.15 -5.19
C ARG A 199 23.29 2.31 -4.50
N HIS A 200 23.19 3.52 -5.04
CA HIS A 200 24.13 4.54 -4.66
C HIS A 200 23.68 5.33 -3.44
N CYS A 201 22.39 5.69 -3.31
CA CYS A 201 21.92 6.47 -2.17
C CYS A 201 20.50 6.08 -1.77
N SER A 202 20.35 5.57 -0.54
CA SER A 202 19.04 5.33 0.08
C SER A 202 19.05 5.20 1.60
N GLY A 203 20.23 5.06 2.21
CA GLY A 203 20.37 4.73 3.63
C GLY A 203 19.77 3.37 4.03
N LEU A 204 19.32 2.55 3.08
CA LEU A 204 18.80 1.20 3.31
C LEU A 204 19.84 0.15 2.96
N GLY A 205 20.06 -0.80 3.88
CA GLY A 205 21.16 -1.76 3.79
C GLY A 205 22.52 -1.07 3.88
N ASN A 206 23.53 -1.59 3.16
CA ASN A 206 24.87 -0.99 3.08
C ASN A 206 24.97 0.06 1.94
N THR A 207 23.87 0.76 1.61
CA THR A 207 23.92 1.87 0.64
C THR A 207 24.24 3.18 1.36
N THR A 208 24.77 4.16 0.64
CA THR A 208 25.11 5.47 1.22
C THR A 208 23.84 6.14 1.75
N ALA A 209 23.91 6.72 2.96
CA ALA A 209 22.82 7.50 3.53
C ALA A 209 22.72 8.86 2.83
N CYS A 210 21.52 9.42 2.74
CA CYS A 210 21.35 10.82 2.38
C CYS A 210 21.79 11.70 3.56
N GLU A 211 22.73 12.61 3.34
CA GLU A 211 23.12 13.65 4.31
C GLU A 211 22.52 15.00 3.90
N GLU A 212 22.34 15.90 4.87
CA GLU A 212 21.67 17.20 4.72
C GLU A 212 22.42 18.14 3.74
N GLU A 213 23.72 17.90 3.53
CA GLU A 213 24.55 18.53 2.52
C GLU A 213 24.96 17.47 1.49
N GLY A 214 24.23 17.37 0.37
CA GLY A 214 24.55 16.39 -0.67
C GLY A 214 26.00 16.49 -1.16
N GLU A 215 26.79 15.43 -1.01
CA GLU A 215 28.14 15.36 -1.59
C GLU A 215 28.02 15.36 -3.13
N ARG A 216 28.63 16.37 -3.78
CA ARG A 216 28.88 16.32 -5.23
C ARG A 216 29.91 15.23 -5.54
N LEU A 217 29.43 14.06 -5.93
CA LEU A 217 30.28 13.08 -6.58
C LEU A 217 30.64 13.59 -7.98
N PHE A 218 31.95 13.74 -8.21
CA PHE A 218 32.56 14.28 -9.42
C PHE A 218 32.04 13.64 -10.71
N GLY A 219 31.78 14.48 -11.71
CA GLY A 219 31.57 14.06 -13.10
C GLY A 219 30.12 13.77 -13.46
N GLY A 220 29.29 14.82 -13.45
CA GLY A 220 28.05 14.96 -14.21
C GLY A 220 27.19 13.71 -14.41
N GLY A 221 26.20 13.51 -13.54
CA GLY A 221 25.02 12.71 -13.90
C GLY A 221 24.58 11.64 -12.91
N MET A 222 24.61 11.90 -11.60
CA MET A 222 23.65 11.30 -10.66
C MET A 222 23.79 12.00 -9.32
N TYR A 223 22.78 12.78 -8.95
CA TYR A 223 22.72 13.40 -7.65
C TYR A 223 22.29 12.35 -6.62
N CYS A 224 22.98 12.30 -5.49
CA CYS A 224 22.38 11.81 -4.26
C CYS A 224 21.62 12.96 -3.61
N GLU A 225 20.61 13.44 -4.33
CA GLU A 225 19.62 14.36 -3.79
C GLU A 225 18.45 13.49 -3.32
N CYS A 226 18.43 13.24 -2.02
CA CYS A 226 17.18 13.36 -1.29
C CYS A 226 16.97 14.88 -1.05
#